data_AF-A0A6G4TYI3-F1
#
_entry.id   AF-A0A6G4TYI3-F1
#
_cell.length_a   1.000
_cell.length_b   1.000
_cell.length_c   1.000
_cell.angle_alpha   90.00
_cell.angle_beta   90.00
_cell.angle_gamma   90.00
#
_symmetry.space_group_name_H-M   'P 1'
#
loop_
_entity.id
_entity.type
_entity.pdbx_description
1 polymer ?
#
loop_
_entity_poly.entity_id
_entity_poly.type
_entity_poly.pdbx_seq_one_letter_code
_entity_poly.pdbx_strand_id
1 'polypeptide(L)'
;MRWTQHSEVTVYENPYLRVNLADVELPDGRRLEHYLVRLPAVAMATIVNDRNEALLLWRHRFITGSWGYQLPSGMVDEGEDIAAAAARELEEETGWRARGLRHLMTLEAANGITDARHHIYWSDRAEYTGEPRDAFESDRRVWVPLADVPRLLRSGKLRAAATVAAMLRLRQLSQPPPGAASLNGAQLSQTGRHAGRGARRTVRKVPTDRLRGA
;
A
#
# COMPACT_ATOMS: atom_id res chain seq x y z
N MET A 1 1.63 32.01 3.28
CA MET A 1 1.61 32.61 1.94
C MET A 1 0.49 31.94 1.16
N ARG A 2 -0.54 32.66 0.67
CA ARG A 2 -1.72 32.10 -0.02
C ARG A 2 -1.87 32.79 -1.38
N TRP A 3 -2.14 32.01 -2.43
CA TRP A 3 -2.47 32.53 -3.75
C TRP A 3 -3.99 32.60 -3.88
N THR A 4 -4.47 33.56 -4.67
CA THR A 4 -5.91 33.71 -4.96
C THR A 4 -6.18 33.29 -6.40
N GLN A 5 -7.11 32.38 -6.59
CA GLN A 5 -7.58 31.98 -7.92
C GLN A 5 -8.77 32.87 -8.31
N HIS A 6 -8.69 33.56 -9.44
CA HIS A 6 -9.73 34.46 -9.94
C HIS A 6 -10.63 33.79 -10.97
N SER A 7 -10.06 32.99 -11.85
CA SER A 7 -10.79 32.21 -12.85
C SER A 7 -10.05 30.92 -13.19
N GLU A 8 -10.76 29.99 -13.82
CA GLU A 8 -10.20 28.76 -14.35
C GLU A 8 -11.01 28.32 -15.56
N VAL A 9 -10.32 28.00 -16.65
CA VAL A 9 -10.94 27.55 -17.91
C VAL A 9 -10.35 26.21 -18.33
N THR A 10 -11.19 25.30 -18.81
CA THR A 10 -10.74 24.04 -19.40
C THR A 10 -10.16 24.31 -20.78
N VAL A 11 -8.90 23.92 -21.01
CA VAL A 11 -8.22 24.06 -22.29
C VAL A 11 -8.12 22.73 -23.06
N TYR A 12 -8.27 21.61 -22.36
CA TYR A 12 -8.37 20.27 -22.94
C TYR A 12 -9.14 19.34 -22.00
N GLU A 13 -9.96 18.45 -22.54
CA GLU A 13 -10.72 17.47 -21.77
C GLU A 13 -10.85 16.16 -22.55
N ASN A 14 -10.79 15.05 -21.82
CA ASN A 14 -11.20 13.73 -22.27
C ASN A 14 -11.88 12.99 -21.09
N PRO A 15 -12.41 11.77 -21.29
CA PRO A 15 -13.10 11.04 -20.22
C PRO A 15 -12.31 10.79 -18.93
N TYR A 16 -10.98 10.94 -18.94
CA TYR A 16 -10.11 10.62 -17.82
C TYR A 16 -9.54 11.85 -17.11
N LEU A 17 -9.38 12.97 -17.81
CA LEU A 17 -8.73 14.16 -17.27
C LEU A 17 -9.19 15.46 -17.92
N ARG A 18 -9.01 16.56 -17.19
CA ARG A 18 -9.08 17.92 -17.73
C ARG A 18 -7.77 18.65 -17.48
N VAL A 19 -7.30 19.38 -18.49
CA VAL A 19 -6.21 20.36 -18.34
C VAL A 19 -6.85 21.74 -18.32
N ASN A 20 -6.57 22.48 -17.26
CA ASN A 20 -7.16 23.77 -16.99
C ASN A 20 -6.07 24.85 -16.90
N LEU A 21 -6.43 26.07 -17.30
CA LEU A 21 -5.61 27.26 -17.16
C LEU A 21 -6.27 28.18 -16.13
N ALA A 22 -5.59 28.43 -15.02
CA ALA A 22 -6.06 29.29 -13.95
C ALA A 22 -5.36 30.65 -13.97
N ASP A 23 -6.13 31.72 -13.77
CA ASP A 23 -5.62 33.07 -13.50
C ASP A 23 -5.45 33.23 -11.99
N VAL A 24 -4.20 33.35 -11.54
CA VAL A 24 -3.85 33.37 -10.13
C VAL A 24 -3.08 34.63 -9.74
N GLU A 25 -3.33 35.08 -8.52
CA GLU A 25 -2.68 36.22 -7.91
C GLU A 25 -1.77 35.77 -6.76
N LEU A 26 -0.51 36.21 -6.83
CA LEU A 26 0.49 35.99 -5.81
C LEU A 26 0.27 36.97 -4.65
N PRO A 27 0.78 36.68 -3.44
CA PRO A 27 0.61 37.58 -2.30
C PRO A 27 1.26 38.96 -2.44
N ASP A 28 2.13 39.15 -3.45
CA ASP A 28 2.71 40.45 -3.80
C ASP A 28 1.88 41.23 -4.84
N GLY A 29 0.70 40.71 -5.20
CA GLY A 29 -0.23 41.31 -6.15
C GLY A 29 0.05 40.98 -7.63
N ARG A 30 1.14 40.26 -7.94
CA ARG A 30 1.40 39.83 -9.32
C ARG A 30 0.38 38.81 -9.78
N ARG A 31 0.00 38.89 -11.07
CA ARG A 31 -0.88 37.94 -11.75
C ARG A 31 -0.08 37.06 -12.69
N LEU A 32 -0.39 35.77 -12.73
CA LEU A 32 0.15 34.84 -13.71
C LEU A 32 -0.89 33.77 -14.08
N GLU A 33 -0.68 33.16 -15.23
CA GLU A 33 -1.43 31.98 -15.66
C GLU A 33 -0.75 30.71 -15.16
N HIS A 34 -1.53 29.77 -14.64
CA HIS A 34 -1.03 28.51 -14.11
C HIS A 34 -1.81 27.33 -14.69
N TYR A 35 -1.13 26.42 -15.38
CA TYR A 35 -1.73 25.16 -15.83
C TYR A 35 -1.92 24.20 -14.67
N LEU A 36 -3.03 23.47 -14.64
CA LEU A 36 -3.26 22.38 -13.68
C LEU A 36 -4.09 21.27 -14.33
N VAL A 37 -3.99 20.07 -13.77
CA VAL A 37 -4.70 18.88 -14.25
C VAL A 37 -5.72 18.46 -13.20
N ARG A 38 -7.00 18.48 -13.58
CA ARG A 38 -8.09 17.94 -12.76
C ARG A 38 -8.24 16.45 -13.03
N LEU A 39 -8.15 15.65 -11.98
CA LEU A 39 -8.29 14.19 -12.02
C LEU A 39 -9.22 13.74 -10.90
N PRO A 40 -9.97 12.63 -11.09
CA PRO A 40 -10.65 11.96 -9.99
C PRO A 40 -9.67 11.57 -8.88
N ALA A 41 -10.21 11.33 -7.68
CA ALA A 41 -9.43 10.69 -6.63
C ALA A 41 -8.99 9.28 -7.09
N VAL A 42 -7.85 8.83 -6.58
CA VAL A 42 -7.34 7.48 -6.82
C VAL A 42 -7.54 6.66 -5.55
N ALA A 43 -8.23 5.54 -5.65
CA ALA A 43 -8.40 4.60 -4.57
C ALA A 43 -7.39 3.45 -4.71
N MET A 44 -6.78 3.05 -3.60
CA MET A 44 -5.76 2.00 -3.57
C MET A 44 -5.98 1.09 -2.38
N ALA A 45 -5.74 -0.21 -2.54
CA ALA A 45 -5.76 -1.14 -1.41
C ALA A 45 -4.74 -2.26 -1.53
N THR A 46 -4.35 -2.84 -0.39
CA THR A 46 -3.52 -4.05 -0.32
C THR A 46 -4.00 -4.97 0.79
N ILE A 47 -3.68 -6.26 0.66
CA ILE A 47 -3.77 -7.20 1.76
C ILE A 47 -2.40 -7.32 2.43
N VAL A 48 -2.37 -7.41 3.76
CA VAL A 48 -1.18 -7.81 4.53
C VAL A 48 -1.46 -9.15 5.18
N ASN A 49 -0.72 -10.19 4.80
CA ASN A 49 -0.92 -11.52 5.36
C ASN A 49 -0.24 -11.70 6.73
N ASP A 50 -0.46 -12.87 7.33
CA ASP A 50 0.12 -13.29 8.61
C ASP A 50 1.66 -13.34 8.62
N ARG A 51 2.28 -13.47 7.45
CA ARG A 51 3.74 -13.42 7.24
C ARG A 51 4.29 -12.00 7.10
N ASN A 52 3.48 -10.97 7.33
CA ASN A 52 3.84 -9.56 7.12
C ASN A 52 4.29 -9.27 5.67
N GLU A 53 3.60 -9.86 4.70
CA GLU A 53 3.79 -9.60 3.28
C GLU A 53 2.59 -8.83 2.74
N ALA A 54 2.84 -7.80 1.94
CA ALA A 54 1.82 -7.03 1.24
C ALA A 54 1.59 -7.61 -0.16
N LEU A 55 0.33 -7.75 -0.59
CA LEU A 55 -0.02 -8.14 -1.95
C LEU A 55 0.15 -6.97 -2.92
N LEU A 56 1.13 -7.07 -3.82
CA LEU A 56 1.45 -6.03 -4.80
C LEU A 56 1.37 -6.57 -6.22
N LEU A 57 1.21 -5.64 -7.17
CA LEU A 57 1.35 -5.89 -8.61
C LEU A 57 2.80 -5.62 -9.03
N TRP A 58 3.35 -6.47 -9.88
CA TRP A 58 4.56 -6.17 -10.65
C TRP A 58 4.13 -5.74 -12.05
N ARG A 59 4.25 -4.45 -12.36
CA ARG A 59 3.77 -3.89 -13.65
C ARG A 59 4.75 -2.93 -14.29
N HIS A 60 4.66 -2.87 -15.62
CA HIS A 60 5.33 -1.90 -16.45
C HIS A 60 4.44 -0.67 -16.62
N ARG A 61 5.00 0.52 -16.40
CA ARG A 61 4.35 1.78 -16.77
C ARG A 61 5.01 2.30 -18.04
N PHE A 62 4.30 2.24 -19.17
CA PHE A 62 4.85 2.64 -20.46
C PHE A 62 5.25 4.13 -20.51
N ILE A 63 4.50 5.00 -19.81
CA ILE A 63 4.76 6.45 -19.73
C ILE A 63 6.18 6.73 -19.22
N THR A 64 6.64 6.00 -18.20
CA THR A 64 7.97 6.16 -17.60
C THR A 64 8.96 5.10 -18.06
N GLY A 65 8.54 4.14 -18.90
CA GLY A 65 9.35 3.00 -19.34
C GLY A 65 9.86 2.11 -18.21
N SER A 66 9.18 2.09 -17.05
CA SER A 66 9.73 1.50 -15.82
C SER A 66 8.90 0.33 -15.30
N TRP A 67 9.60 -0.70 -14.83
CA TRP A 67 9.02 -1.78 -14.03
C TRP A 67 9.08 -1.47 -12.54
N GLY A 68 8.03 -1.82 -11.81
CA GLY A 68 8.02 -1.67 -10.36
C GLY A 68 6.85 -2.34 -9.67
N TYR A 69 7.02 -2.57 -8.37
CA TYR A 69 5.95 -2.97 -7.48
C TYR A 69 5.00 -1.80 -7.21
N GLN A 70 3.70 -2.06 -7.34
CA GLN A 70 2.64 -1.07 -7.12
C GLN A 70 1.49 -1.73 -6.36
N LEU A 71 0.80 -0.94 -5.53
CA LEU A 71 -0.49 -1.36 -5.00
C LEU A 71 -1.49 -1.44 -6.16
N PRO A 72 -2.49 -2.34 -6.04
CA PRO A 72 -3.73 -2.22 -6.78
C PRO A 72 -4.35 -0.83 -6.62
N SER A 73 -4.83 -0.25 -7.71
CA SER A 73 -5.27 1.13 -7.74
C SER A 73 -6.04 1.51 -9.00
N GLY A 74 -7.09 2.31 -8.84
CA GLY A 74 -7.77 2.97 -9.94
C GLY A 74 -8.49 4.24 -9.53
N MET A 75 -9.15 4.87 -10.50
CA MET A 75 -9.90 6.10 -10.28
C MET A 75 -11.20 5.80 -9.55
N VAL A 76 -11.61 6.75 -8.71
CA VAL A 76 -12.92 6.72 -8.05
C VAL A 76 -13.95 7.25 -9.05
N ASP A 77 -14.99 6.46 -9.32
CA ASP A 77 -16.06 6.87 -10.21
C ASP A 77 -16.95 7.96 -9.58
N GLU A 78 -17.67 8.70 -10.41
CA GLU A 78 -18.55 9.76 -9.93
C GLU A 78 -19.64 9.21 -9.00
N GLY A 79 -19.66 9.71 -7.76
CA GLY A 79 -20.59 9.25 -6.72
C GLY A 79 -20.22 7.93 -6.04
N GLU A 80 -19.11 7.29 -6.42
CA GLU A 80 -18.62 6.08 -5.78
C GLU A 80 -18.01 6.37 -4.40
N ASP A 81 -18.29 5.52 -3.41
CA ASP A 81 -17.57 5.58 -2.13
C ASP A 81 -16.10 5.17 -2.33
N ILE A 82 -15.18 5.97 -1.79
CA ILE A 82 -13.74 5.78 -2.02
C ILE A 82 -13.24 4.42 -1.48
N ALA A 83 -13.79 3.93 -0.37
CA ALA A 83 -13.41 2.62 0.16
C ALA A 83 -13.99 1.48 -0.68
N ALA A 84 -15.19 1.67 -1.24
CA ALA A 84 -15.77 0.74 -2.22
C ALA A 84 -14.93 0.67 -3.50
N ALA A 85 -14.50 1.82 -4.04
CA ALA A 85 -13.57 1.88 -5.17
C ALA A 85 -12.26 1.11 -4.87
N ALA A 86 -11.67 1.33 -3.69
CA ALA A 86 -10.45 0.62 -3.28
C ALA A 86 -10.66 -0.90 -3.19
N ALA A 87 -11.83 -1.35 -2.73
CA ALA A 87 -12.18 -2.77 -2.66
C ALA A 87 -12.37 -3.38 -4.04
N ARG A 88 -13.08 -2.66 -4.93
CA ARG A 88 -13.34 -3.05 -6.31
C ARG A 88 -12.03 -3.24 -7.07
N GLU A 89 -11.15 -2.23 -7.07
CA GLU A 89 -9.86 -2.24 -7.76
C GLU A 89 -8.94 -3.36 -7.25
N LEU A 90 -8.90 -3.57 -5.93
CA LEU A 90 -8.14 -4.68 -5.34
C LEU A 90 -8.63 -6.03 -5.87
N GLU A 91 -9.95 -6.25 -5.89
CA GLU A 91 -10.51 -7.51 -6.37
C GLU A 91 -10.33 -7.68 -7.89
N GLU A 92 -10.55 -6.62 -8.66
CA GLU A 92 -10.41 -6.58 -10.12
C GLU A 92 -9.00 -6.89 -10.60
N GLU A 93 -7.97 -6.28 -9.99
CA GLU A 93 -6.57 -6.44 -10.41
C GLU A 93 -5.89 -7.66 -9.77
N THR A 94 -6.39 -8.19 -8.65
CA THR A 94 -5.71 -9.28 -7.92
C THR A 94 -6.49 -10.58 -7.76
N GLY A 95 -7.81 -10.55 -7.84
CA GLY A 95 -8.68 -11.66 -7.48
C GLY A 95 -8.85 -11.86 -5.98
N TRP A 96 -8.40 -10.91 -5.14
CA TRP A 96 -8.56 -10.96 -3.69
C TRP A 96 -9.60 -9.95 -3.21
N ARG A 97 -10.63 -10.43 -2.51
CA ARG A 97 -11.63 -9.57 -1.87
C ARG A 97 -11.24 -9.31 -0.43
N ALA A 98 -10.97 -8.05 -0.11
CA ALA A 98 -10.71 -7.62 1.26
C ALA A 98 -11.97 -7.69 2.13
N ARG A 99 -11.80 -8.00 3.41
CA ARG A 99 -12.82 -7.87 4.45
C ARG A 99 -12.36 -6.82 5.46
N GLY A 100 -13.23 -5.85 5.77
CA GLY A 100 -12.92 -4.81 6.76
C GLY A 100 -11.73 -3.92 6.36
N LEU A 101 -11.79 -3.32 5.17
CA LEU A 101 -10.79 -2.35 4.74
C LEU A 101 -10.64 -1.23 5.77
N ARG A 102 -9.40 -0.94 6.12
CA ARG A 102 -9.02 0.17 7.00
C ARG A 102 -8.31 1.22 6.19
N HIS A 103 -8.71 2.47 6.36
CA HIS A 103 -7.97 3.60 5.81
C HIS A 103 -6.56 3.62 6.42
N LEU A 104 -5.54 3.69 5.56
CA LEU A 104 -4.14 3.77 5.94
C LEU A 104 -3.68 5.21 6.00
N MET A 105 -3.95 5.96 4.92
CA MET A 105 -3.63 7.39 4.76
C MET A 105 -4.21 7.93 3.45
N THR A 106 -4.21 9.25 3.33
CA THR A 106 -4.46 9.97 2.08
C THR A 106 -3.24 10.83 1.75
N LEU A 107 -2.83 10.89 0.49
CA LEU A 107 -1.72 11.74 0.05
C LEU A 107 -1.97 12.37 -1.31
N GLU A 108 -1.27 13.46 -1.59
CA GLU A 108 -1.33 14.17 -2.86
C GLU A 108 0.02 13.98 -3.56
N ALA A 109 0.08 13.09 -4.57
CA ALA A 109 1.34 12.66 -5.16
C ALA A 109 2.04 13.75 -5.99
N ALA A 110 1.28 14.73 -6.48
CA ALA A 110 1.76 15.82 -7.33
C ALA A 110 0.93 17.10 -7.13
N ASN A 111 0.77 17.55 -5.88
CA ASN A 111 -0.05 18.71 -5.50
C ASN A 111 0.39 20.06 -6.11
N GLY A 112 1.55 20.12 -6.76
CA GLY A 112 1.96 21.29 -7.55
C GLY A 112 1.29 21.39 -8.93
N ILE A 113 0.64 20.33 -9.41
CA ILE A 113 0.04 20.30 -10.76
C ILE A 113 -1.35 19.67 -10.82
N THR A 114 -1.70 18.79 -9.88
CA THR A 114 -3.01 18.11 -9.87
C THR A 114 -3.63 18.07 -8.48
N ASP A 115 -4.96 18.04 -8.43
CA ASP A 115 -5.77 17.85 -7.24
C ASP A 115 -6.04 16.37 -6.90
N ALA A 116 -5.48 15.43 -7.67
CA ALA A 116 -5.64 14.00 -7.46
C ALA A 116 -5.16 13.55 -6.08
N ARG A 117 -6.09 13.20 -5.20
CA ARG A 117 -5.81 12.57 -3.91
C ARG A 117 -5.76 11.06 -4.05
N HIS A 118 -4.73 10.45 -3.50
CA HIS A 118 -4.58 9.01 -3.40
C HIS A 118 -5.03 8.56 -2.01
N HIS A 119 -6.13 7.81 -1.95
CA HIS A 119 -6.68 7.24 -0.73
C HIS A 119 -6.27 5.78 -0.64
N ILE A 120 -5.50 5.45 0.39
CA ILE A 120 -4.88 4.15 0.53
C ILE A 120 -5.53 3.40 1.68
N TYR A 121 -5.95 2.17 1.41
CA TYR A 121 -6.55 1.26 2.37
C TYR A 121 -5.73 -0.01 2.48
N TRP A 122 -5.99 -0.79 3.53
CA TRP A 122 -5.45 -2.13 3.65
C TRP A 122 -6.37 -3.02 4.46
N SER A 123 -6.17 -4.33 4.35
CA SER A 123 -6.76 -5.30 5.27
C SER A 123 -5.80 -6.43 5.58
N ASP A 124 -5.98 -7.05 6.74
CA ASP A 124 -5.35 -8.30 7.17
C ASP A 124 -6.27 -9.51 6.96
N ARG A 125 -7.46 -9.30 6.39
CA ARG A 125 -8.46 -10.33 6.13
C ARG A 125 -8.91 -10.25 4.69
N ALA A 126 -8.79 -11.36 3.97
CA ALA A 126 -9.21 -11.44 2.58
C ALA A 126 -9.58 -12.87 2.20
N GLU A 127 -10.34 -12.99 1.13
CA GLU A 127 -10.65 -14.25 0.46
C GLU A 127 -10.20 -14.15 -1.00
N TYR A 128 -9.65 -15.24 -1.54
CA TYR A 128 -9.40 -15.33 -2.97
C TYR A 128 -10.70 -15.70 -3.68
N THR A 129 -11.13 -14.87 -4.63
CA THR A 129 -12.44 -14.99 -5.30
C THR A 129 -12.35 -15.53 -6.71
N GLY A 130 -11.14 -15.62 -7.28
CA GLY A 130 -10.90 -16.19 -8.60
C GLY A 130 -9.84 -15.42 -9.38
N GLU A 131 -9.76 -15.69 -10.67
CA GLU A 131 -8.85 -14.94 -11.53
C GLU A 131 -9.25 -13.45 -11.61
N PRO A 132 -8.27 -12.52 -11.57
CA PRO A 132 -8.54 -11.10 -11.70
C PRO A 132 -9.14 -10.77 -13.07
N ARG A 133 -10.08 -9.82 -13.08
CA ARG A 133 -10.69 -9.30 -14.31
C ARG A 133 -9.69 -8.50 -15.14
N ASP A 134 -8.83 -7.74 -14.46
CA ASP A 134 -7.86 -6.83 -15.09
C ASP A 134 -6.44 -7.37 -15.01
N ALA A 135 -6.30 -8.69 -15.22
CA ALA A 135 -5.03 -9.40 -15.20
C ALA A 135 -3.99 -8.79 -16.17
N PHE A 136 -4.44 -8.17 -17.27
CA PHE A 136 -3.59 -7.59 -18.30
C PHE A 136 -2.84 -6.31 -17.86
N GLU A 137 -3.25 -5.68 -16.77
CA GLU A 137 -2.61 -4.44 -16.26
C GLU A 137 -1.31 -4.70 -15.47
N SER A 138 -0.98 -5.97 -15.23
CA SER A 138 0.23 -6.39 -14.54
C SER A 138 0.78 -7.69 -15.08
N ASP A 139 2.08 -7.91 -14.90
CA ASP A 139 2.74 -9.15 -15.28
C ASP A 139 2.48 -10.26 -14.25
N ARG A 140 2.42 -9.87 -12.97
CA ARG A 140 2.17 -10.81 -11.86
C ARG A 140 1.73 -10.10 -10.59
N ARG A 141 1.02 -10.86 -9.74
CA ARG A 141 0.66 -10.51 -8.37
C ARG A 141 1.63 -11.19 -7.41
N VAL A 142 2.19 -10.45 -6.46
CA VAL A 142 3.32 -10.89 -5.64
C VAL A 142 3.10 -10.50 -4.18
N TRP A 143 3.24 -11.46 -3.29
CA TRP A 143 3.40 -11.21 -1.86
C TRP A 143 4.80 -10.68 -1.58
N VAL A 144 4.91 -9.43 -1.15
CA VAL A 144 6.16 -8.74 -0.92
C VAL A 144 6.36 -8.54 0.58
N PRO A 145 7.41 -9.12 1.19
CA PRO A 145 7.71 -8.90 2.61
C PRO A 145 7.87 -7.41 2.92
N LEU A 146 7.20 -6.93 3.97
CA LEU A 146 7.37 -5.54 4.43
C LEU A 146 8.82 -5.26 4.88
N ALA A 147 9.55 -6.30 5.31
CA ALA A 147 10.97 -6.21 5.62
C ALA A 147 11.85 -5.86 4.41
N ASP A 148 11.42 -6.18 3.18
CA ASP A 148 12.18 -5.96 1.95
C ASP A 148 12.09 -4.53 1.41
N VAL A 149 11.19 -3.71 1.95
CA VAL A 149 10.94 -2.32 1.49
C VAL A 149 12.22 -1.50 1.33
N PRO A 150 13.17 -1.46 2.29
CA PRO A 150 14.42 -0.71 2.12
C PRO A 150 15.27 -1.19 0.94
N ARG A 151 15.31 -2.50 0.69
CA ARG A 151 16.06 -3.10 -0.44
C ARG A 151 15.39 -2.77 -1.77
N LEU A 152 14.06 -2.83 -1.82
CA LEU A 152 13.29 -2.51 -3.03
C LEU A 152 13.37 -1.02 -3.40
N LEU A 153 13.40 -0.13 -2.40
CA LEU A 153 13.66 1.30 -2.61
C LEU A 153 15.05 1.53 -3.20
N ARG A 154 16.11 0.98 -2.58
CA ARG A 154 17.50 1.14 -3.07
C ARG A 154 17.72 0.60 -4.47
N SER A 155 17.06 -0.51 -4.81
CA SER A 155 17.15 -1.09 -6.16
C SER A 155 16.25 -0.42 -7.19
N GLY A 156 15.44 0.57 -6.80
CA GLY A 156 14.47 1.22 -7.68
C GLY A 156 13.38 0.28 -8.18
N LYS A 157 13.06 -0.79 -7.45
CA LYS A 157 11.92 -1.67 -7.74
C LYS A 157 10.63 -1.22 -7.08
N LEU A 158 10.71 -0.29 -6.13
CA LEU A 158 9.58 0.39 -5.51
C LEU A 158 9.72 1.89 -5.80
N ARG A 159 8.88 2.42 -6.72
CA ARG A 159 9.01 3.78 -7.25
C ARG A 159 7.75 4.64 -7.12
N ALA A 160 6.57 4.05 -7.27
CA ALA A 160 5.32 4.80 -7.26
C ALA A 160 5.12 5.44 -5.88
N ALA A 161 5.04 6.77 -5.82
CA ALA A 161 5.06 7.53 -4.56
C ALA A 161 4.03 7.04 -3.54
N ALA A 162 2.80 6.80 -3.99
CA ALA A 162 1.73 6.31 -3.12
C ALA A 162 2.01 4.89 -2.59
N THR A 163 2.56 4.01 -3.43
CA THR A 163 2.98 2.66 -3.03
C THR A 163 4.17 2.69 -2.07
N VAL A 164 5.16 3.55 -2.31
CA VAL A 164 6.30 3.75 -1.42
C VAL A 164 5.82 4.16 -0.04
N ALA A 165 4.96 5.17 0.04
CA ALA A 165 4.39 5.64 1.29
C ALA A 165 3.62 4.50 1.99
N ALA A 166 2.76 3.77 1.26
CA ALA A 166 1.95 2.68 1.81
C ALA A 166 2.82 1.60 2.46
N MET A 167 3.83 1.13 1.71
CA MET A 167 4.73 0.08 2.15
C MET A 167 5.58 0.52 3.34
N LEU A 168 6.05 1.77 3.38
CA LEU A 168 6.77 2.31 4.54
C LEU A 168 5.87 2.39 5.77
N ARG A 169 4.63 2.87 5.62
CA ARG A 169 3.66 2.98 6.71
C ARG A 169 3.27 1.61 7.26
N LEU A 170 2.97 0.65 6.39
CA LEU A 170 2.66 -0.74 6.79
C LEU A 170 3.85 -1.39 7.49
N ARG A 171 5.07 -1.23 6.97
CA ARG A 171 6.29 -1.70 7.64
C ARG A 171 6.44 -1.10 9.04
N GLN A 172 6.14 0.19 9.22
CA GLN A 172 6.18 0.84 10.52
C GLN A 172 5.15 0.25 11.49
N LEU A 173 3.93 -0.02 11.01
CA LEU A 173 2.85 -0.62 11.82
C LEU A 173 3.16 -2.08 12.22
N SER A 174 3.90 -2.81 11.39
CA SER A 174 4.35 -4.19 11.71
C SER A 174 5.55 -4.25 12.65
N GLN A 175 6.21 -3.12 12.94
CA GLN A 175 7.35 -3.08 13.86
C GLN A 175 6.88 -2.73 15.27
N PRO A 176 7.46 -3.34 16.32
CA PRO A 176 7.22 -2.87 17.67
C PRO A 176 7.68 -1.40 17.79
N PRO A 177 6.98 -0.57 18.59
CA PRO A 177 7.35 0.83 18.73
C PRO A 177 8.79 0.97 19.22
N PRO A 178 9.51 2.04 18.82
CA PRO A 178 10.86 2.30 19.29
C PRO A 178 10.87 2.32 20.82
N GLY A 179 11.67 1.44 21.45
CA GLY A 179 11.77 1.32 22.91
C GLY A 179 11.00 0.14 23.52
N ALA A 180 10.19 -0.61 22.76
CA ALA A 180 9.57 -1.85 23.26
C ALA A 180 10.51 -3.08 23.20
N ALA A 181 11.68 -2.96 22.56
CA ALA A 181 12.71 -3.97 22.60
C ALA A 181 13.59 -3.78 23.85
N SER A 182 13.56 -4.78 24.73
CA SER A 182 14.42 -4.99 25.91
C SER A 182 13.92 -4.49 27.27
N LEU A 183 12.93 -5.20 27.83
CA LEU A 183 12.78 -5.38 29.30
C LEU A 183 12.87 -6.85 29.76
N ASN A 184 13.19 -7.79 28.86
CA ASN A 184 13.41 -9.20 29.24
C ASN A 184 14.85 -9.58 28.94
N GLY A 185 15.77 -9.21 29.83
CA GLY A 185 17.17 -9.53 29.65
C GLY A 185 18.12 -9.05 30.75
N ALA A 186 17.67 -8.86 31.99
CA ALA A 186 18.59 -8.70 33.12
C ALA A 186 17.94 -9.12 34.45
N GLN A 187 18.67 -9.96 35.17
CA GLN A 187 18.48 -10.35 36.57
C GLN A 187 17.33 -11.32 36.85
N LEU A 188 17.65 -12.61 36.77
CA LEU A 188 17.47 -13.54 37.88
C LEU A 188 18.55 -14.63 37.78
N SER A 189 19.73 -14.36 38.35
CA SER A 189 20.73 -15.39 38.65
C SER A 189 21.16 -15.26 40.11
N GLN A 190 21.11 -16.39 40.82
CA GLN A 190 21.56 -16.66 42.20
C GLN A 190 20.57 -16.15 43.26
N THR A 191 20.00 -16.96 44.15
CA THR A 191 20.59 -18.06 44.94
C THR A 191 19.51 -19.05 45.42
N GLY A 192 19.85 -20.34 45.57
CA GLY A 192 19.10 -21.24 46.45
C GLY A 192 18.99 -22.69 45.97
N ARG A 193 19.99 -23.51 46.32
CA ARG A 193 20.00 -24.97 46.13
C ARG A 193 19.01 -25.65 47.08
N HIS A 194 18.27 -26.64 46.59
CA HIS A 194 18.03 -27.98 47.20
C HIS A 194 16.94 -28.71 46.38
N ALA A 195 17.32 -29.70 45.57
CA ALA A 195 17.36 -31.14 45.91
C ALA A 195 15.96 -31.79 45.91
N GLY A 196 15.66 -32.58 44.87
CA GLY A 196 14.45 -33.40 44.79
C GLY A 196 14.40 -34.21 43.50
N ARG A 197 14.60 -35.53 43.63
CA ARG A 197 14.73 -36.54 42.56
C ARG A 197 13.38 -36.96 41.95
N GLY A 198 13.46 -37.48 40.72
CA GLY A 198 12.49 -38.44 40.13
C GLY A 198 11.40 -37.78 39.27
N ALA A 199 10.96 -38.29 38.14
CA ALA A 199 11.22 -39.55 37.46
C ALA A 199 10.98 -39.39 35.95
N ARG A 200 11.69 -40.20 35.16
CA ARG A 200 11.48 -40.34 33.71
C ARG A 200 10.09 -40.90 33.42
N ARG A 201 9.41 -40.34 32.41
CA ARG A 201 8.49 -41.11 31.56
C ARG A 201 8.55 -40.60 30.13
N THR A 202 9.23 -41.39 29.31
CA THR A 202 9.16 -41.42 27.85
C THR A 202 7.75 -41.78 27.39
N VAL A 203 7.18 -41.00 26.46
CA VAL A 203 6.16 -41.49 25.52
C VAL A 203 6.56 -41.09 24.10
N ARG A 204 6.33 -42.03 23.19
CA ARG A 204 6.90 -42.22 21.87
C ARG A 204 6.44 -41.17 20.84
N LYS A 205 7.35 -40.81 19.93
CA LYS A 205 7.05 -40.36 18.57
C LYS A 205 6.47 -41.54 17.77
N VAL A 206 5.44 -41.28 16.98
CA VAL A 206 5.04 -42.12 15.84
C VAL A 206 5.35 -41.32 14.56
N PRO A 207 6.06 -41.87 13.56
CA PRO A 207 6.43 -41.16 12.34
C PRO A 207 5.61 -41.58 11.10
N THR A 208 5.75 -40.76 10.04
CA THR A 208 5.54 -41.03 8.58
C THR A 208 4.07 -41.19 8.11
N ASP A 209 3.61 -40.77 6.92
CA ASP A 209 4.24 -40.26 5.70
C ASP A 209 3.16 -39.74 4.72
N ARG A 210 3.59 -39.02 3.67
CA ARG A 210 2.99 -38.87 2.32
C ARG A 210 1.66 -38.11 2.12
N LEU A 211 1.77 -36.94 1.48
CA LEU A 211 1.03 -36.63 0.24
C LEU A 211 1.92 -35.80 -0.69
N ARG A 212 2.50 -36.49 -1.70
CA ARG A 212 2.94 -35.90 -2.98
C ARG A 212 1.97 -36.40 -4.04
N GLY A 213 1.53 -35.51 -4.92
CA GLY A 213 1.02 -35.83 -6.25
C GLY A 213 -0.45 -35.46 -6.50
N ALA A 214 -0.69 -34.27 -7.06
CA ALA A 214 -1.08 -34.07 -8.47
C ALA A 214 -0.84 -32.59 -8.81
#